data_AF-A0A1W1YFE7-F1
#
_entry.id   AF-A0A1W1YFE7-F1
#
_cell.length_a   1.000
_cell.length_b   1.000
_cell.length_c   1.000
_cell.angle_alpha   90.00
_cell.angle_beta   90.00
_cell.angle_gamma   90.00
#
_symmetry.space_group_name_H-M   'P 1'
#
loop_
_entity.id
_entity.type
_entity.pdbx_description
1 polymer ?
#
loop_
_entity_poly.entity_id
_entity_poly.type
_entity_poly.pdbx_seq_one_letter_code
_entity_poly.pdbx_strand_id
1 'polypeptide(L)'
;MEKDGFKGGFHPLYLWGIICVVLSYIGPFLTYKLVNIQEIPLTVGLFGPFLIPLLLPVINTVIAIALRNKVHRYYFLNTAMLMKYMLIPYHIVAYCLMFIFAMGNVLLLVLIMFSGFIMALGVGITDWLVMAESIPFMFVFLKDSSMGSLNKKSYVTVMRVLQFFPVVSLVSSMVAALKEKRCIILTIVAAAIAILTVIAIILLIILGVAGAIISNMG
;
A
#
# COMPACT_ATOMS: atom_id res chain seq x y z
N MET A 1 -19.49 -26.93 -0.26
CA MET A 1 -20.55 -25.91 -0.10
C MET A 1 -20.24 -24.73 -1.01
N GLU A 2 -20.74 -24.80 -2.24
CA GLU A 2 -20.76 -23.72 -3.22
C GLU A 2 -22.13 -23.05 -3.04
N LYS A 3 -22.21 -21.93 -2.31
CA LYS A 3 -23.50 -21.25 -2.04
C LYS A 3 -23.69 -19.92 -2.76
N ASP A 4 -22.71 -19.43 -3.51
CA ASP A 4 -22.74 -18.03 -3.97
C ASP A 4 -22.57 -17.82 -5.48
N GLY A 5 -22.64 -18.87 -6.33
CA GLY A 5 -22.52 -18.71 -7.79
C GLY A 5 -21.15 -18.17 -8.28
N PHE A 6 -20.17 -18.06 -7.39
CA PHE A 6 -18.82 -17.59 -7.71
C PHE A 6 -18.01 -18.71 -8.37
N LYS A 7 -17.89 -18.67 -9.70
CA LYS A 7 -16.94 -19.50 -10.44
C LYS A 7 -15.53 -18.99 -10.15
N GLY A 8 -14.76 -19.71 -9.34
CA GLY A 8 -13.37 -19.37 -9.07
C GLY A 8 -12.51 -19.51 -10.33
N GLY A 9 -12.28 -18.39 -11.04
CA GLY A 9 -11.45 -18.31 -12.23
C GLY A 9 -10.68 -17.00 -12.30
N PHE A 10 -9.70 -16.92 -13.20
CA PHE A 10 -8.94 -15.70 -13.44
C PHE A 10 -9.85 -14.64 -14.08
N HIS A 11 -9.93 -13.46 -13.46
CA HIS A 11 -10.75 -12.35 -13.93
C HIS A 11 -9.83 -11.19 -14.36
N PRO A 12 -10.14 -10.45 -15.44
CA PRO A 12 -9.31 -9.35 -15.94
C PRO A 12 -8.99 -8.27 -14.90
N LEU A 13 -9.84 -8.13 -13.88
CA LEU A 13 -9.63 -7.21 -12.75
C LEU A 13 -8.33 -7.53 -11.96
N TYR A 14 -7.91 -8.79 -11.92
CA TYR A 14 -6.64 -9.18 -11.29
C TYR A 14 -5.44 -8.69 -12.09
N LEU A 15 -5.50 -8.79 -13.42
CA LEU A 15 -4.47 -8.28 -14.31
C LEU A 15 -4.34 -6.75 -14.17
N TRP A 16 -5.48 -6.07 -14.09
CA TRP A 16 -5.50 -4.63 -13.82
C TRP A 16 -4.84 -4.28 -12.47
N GLY A 17 -5.16 -5.02 -11.41
CA GLY A 17 -4.51 -4.85 -10.11
C GLY A 17 -2.98 -4.99 -10.17
N ILE A 18 -2.47 -5.97 -10.93
CA ILE A 18 -1.02 -6.16 -11.14
C ILE A 18 -0.42 -4.96 -11.87
N ILE A 19 -1.08 -4.45 -12.93
CA ILE A 19 -0.62 -3.28 -13.68
C ILE A 19 -0.51 -2.06 -12.76
N CYS A 20 -1.50 -1.80 -11.92
CA CYS A 20 -1.47 -0.70 -10.94
C CYS A 20 -0.27 -0.82 -10.00
N VAL A 21 -0.03 -2.01 -9.44
CA VAL A 21 1.11 -2.24 -8.55
C VAL A 21 2.43 -1.98 -9.28
N VAL A 22 2.59 -2.51 -10.49
CA VAL A 22 3.80 -2.30 -11.31
C VAL A 22 4.02 -0.81 -11.58
N LEU A 23 2.97 -0.07 -11.92
CA LEU A 23 3.07 1.38 -12.12
C LEU A 23 3.47 2.11 -10.83
N SER A 24 2.95 1.69 -9.68
CA SER A 24 3.32 2.24 -8.37
C SER A 24 4.79 1.98 -8.00
N TYR A 25 5.35 0.82 -8.36
CA TYR A 25 6.79 0.55 -8.20
C TYR A 25 7.67 1.33 -9.18
N ILE A 26 7.20 1.54 -10.41
CA ILE A 26 7.97 2.22 -11.45
C ILE A 26 7.95 3.75 -11.30
N GLY A 27 6.86 4.32 -10.78
CA GLY A 27 6.64 5.76 -10.68
C GLY A 27 7.80 6.57 -10.07
N PRO A 28 8.36 6.16 -8.92
CA PRO A 28 9.54 6.83 -8.33
C PRO A 28 10.77 6.82 -9.25
N PHE A 29 11.05 5.70 -9.93
CA PHE A 29 12.20 5.56 -10.85
C PHE A 29 12.04 6.40 -12.12
N LEU A 30 10.84 6.41 -12.69
CA LEU A 30 10.55 7.19 -13.89
C LEU A 30 10.73 8.68 -13.60
N THR A 31 10.29 9.13 -12.42
CA THR A 31 10.46 10.53 -12.05
C THR A 31 11.91 10.88 -11.76
N TYR A 32 12.64 10.00 -11.09
CA TYR A 32 14.08 10.20 -10.88
C TYR A 32 14.84 10.33 -12.20
N LYS A 33 14.52 9.51 -13.21
CA LYS A 33 15.13 9.60 -14.56
C LYS A 33 14.75 10.91 -15.25
N LEU A 34 13.49 11.33 -15.20
CA LEU A 34 13.04 12.57 -15.84
C LEU A 34 13.74 13.80 -15.26
N VAL A 35 13.87 13.89 -13.92
CA VAL A 35 14.57 14.99 -13.25
C VAL A 35 16.05 15.08 -13.64
N ASN A 36 16.71 13.95 -13.94
CA ASN A 36 18.13 13.94 -14.29
C ASN A 36 18.42 14.22 -15.78
N ILE A 37 17.47 13.99 -16.68
CA ILE A 37 17.70 14.06 -18.14
C ILE A 37 17.45 15.47 -18.69
N GLN A 38 16.67 16.27 -17.98
CA GLN A 38 16.06 17.47 -18.53
C GLN A 38 16.03 18.45 -17.36
N GLU A 39 16.50 19.70 -17.56
CA GLU A 39 16.37 20.80 -16.58
C GLU A 39 14.90 21.16 -16.39
N ILE A 40 14.14 20.18 -15.93
CA ILE A 40 12.71 20.24 -15.75
C ILE A 40 12.49 21.23 -14.59
N PRO A 41 11.58 22.20 -14.76
CA PRO A 41 11.27 23.13 -13.69
C PRO A 41 10.96 22.36 -12.41
N LEU A 42 11.52 22.83 -11.29
CA LEU A 42 11.47 22.21 -9.96
C LEU A 42 10.08 21.67 -9.59
N THR A 43 9.02 22.33 -10.05
CA THR A 43 7.62 21.91 -9.90
C THR A 43 7.32 20.54 -10.49
N VAL A 44 7.73 20.26 -11.73
CA VAL A 44 7.46 18.97 -12.38
C VAL A 44 8.35 17.86 -11.78
N GLY A 45 9.55 18.20 -11.31
CA GLY A 45 10.39 17.27 -10.55
C GLY A 45 9.82 16.95 -9.15
N LEU A 46 9.20 17.93 -8.49
CA LEU A 46 8.55 17.74 -7.18
C LEU A 46 7.23 16.97 -7.30
N PHE A 47 6.39 17.26 -8.29
CA PHE A 47 5.04 16.71 -8.41
C PHE A 47 4.96 15.46 -9.29
N GLY A 48 5.95 15.22 -10.16
CA GLY A 48 6.00 14.06 -11.05
C GLY A 48 5.89 12.70 -10.34
N PRO A 49 6.55 12.45 -9.17
CA PRO A 49 6.44 11.18 -8.47
C PRO A 49 5.04 10.93 -7.90
N PHE A 50 4.29 12.00 -7.67
CA PHE A 50 2.95 11.96 -7.09
C PHE A 50 1.86 11.77 -8.15
N LEU A 51 2.16 12.03 -9.43
CA LEU A 51 1.14 12.02 -10.48
C LEU A 51 0.55 10.63 -10.70
N ILE A 52 1.38 9.60 -10.78
CA ILE A 52 0.93 8.20 -10.97
C ILE A 52 0.14 7.72 -9.73
N PRO A 53 0.67 7.83 -8.49
CA PRO A 53 -0.08 7.49 -7.28
C PRO A 53 -1.36 8.31 -7.07
N LEU A 54 -1.47 9.51 -7.64
CA LEU A 54 -2.68 10.33 -7.57
C LEU A 54 -3.75 9.91 -8.60
N LEU A 55 -3.34 9.54 -9.81
CA LEU A 55 -4.26 9.15 -10.88
C LEU A 55 -4.84 7.75 -10.68
N LEU A 56 -4.06 6.80 -10.18
CA LEU A 56 -4.49 5.41 -10.00
C LEU A 56 -5.73 5.25 -9.10
N PRO A 57 -5.84 5.91 -7.91
CA PRO A 57 -7.06 5.88 -7.10
C PRO A 57 -8.29 6.41 -7.83
N VAL A 58 -8.14 7.47 -8.64
CA VAL A 58 -9.25 8.05 -9.41
C VAL A 58 -9.71 7.07 -10.48
N ILE A 59 -8.78 6.51 -11.25
CA ILE A 59 -9.08 5.52 -12.30
C ILE A 59 -9.72 4.28 -11.69
N ASN A 60 -9.16 3.75 -10.60
CA ASN A 60 -9.70 2.58 -9.90
C ASN A 60 -11.11 2.85 -9.36
N THR A 61 -11.40 4.08 -8.94
CA THR A 61 -12.76 4.47 -8.53
C THR A 61 -13.75 4.40 -9.68
N VAL A 62 -13.38 4.95 -10.86
CA VAL A 62 -14.23 4.88 -12.06
C VAL A 62 -14.48 3.43 -12.47
N ILE A 63 -13.43 2.61 -12.53
CA ILE A 63 -13.53 1.18 -12.87
C ILE A 63 -14.41 0.44 -11.86
N ALA A 64 -14.19 0.65 -10.57
CA ALA A 64 -14.95 0.00 -9.51
C ALA A 64 -16.44 0.35 -9.60
N ILE A 65 -16.78 1.61 -9.84
CA ILE A 65 -18.17 2.06 -10.01
C ILE A 65 -18.81 1.46 -11.27
N ALA A 66 -18.09 1.44 -12.39
CA ALA A 66 -18.60 0.93 -13.67
C ALA A 66 -18.87 -0.59 -13.62
N LEU A 67 -18.05 -1.34 -12.87
CA LEU A 67 -18.14 -2.80 -12.78
C LEU A 67 -18.95 -3.31 -11.59
N ARG A 68 -19.32 -2.46 -10.61
CA ARG A 68 -19.96 -2.89 -9.35
C ARG A 68 -21.21 -3.76 -9.53
N ASN A 69 -22.02 -3.48 -10.54
CA ASN A 69 -23.26 -4.21 -10.82
C ASN A 69 -23.07 -5.38 -11.79
N LYS A 70 -21.90 -5.49 -12.43
CA LYS A 70 -21.60 -6.46 -13.50
C LYS A 70 -20.73 -7.61 -13.03
N VAL A 71 -19.95 -7.40 -11.97
CA VAL A 71 -18.92 -8.32 -11.47
C VAL A 71 -19.25 -8.73 -10.05
N HIS A 72 -19.02 -10.01 -9.72
CA HIS A 72 -19.26 -10.51 -8.37
C HIS A 72 -18.34 -9.83 -7.34
N ARG A 73 -18.87 -9.47 -6.17
CA ARG A 73 -18.17 -8.73 -5.09
C ARG A 73 -16.80 -9.33 -4.69
N TYR A 74 -16.66 -10.65 -4.77
CA TYR A 74 -15.43 -11.36 -4.40
C TYR A 74 -14.24 -11.07 -5.34
N TYR A 75 -14.48 -10.72 -6.61
CA TYR A 75 -13.41 -10.29 -7.50
C TYR A 75 -12.78 -8.97 -7.03
N PHE A 76 -13.59 -8.05 -6.49
CA PHE A 76 -13.09 -6.79 -5.93
C PHE A 76 -12.29 -7.00 -4.65
N LEU A 77 -12.76 -7.88 -3.75
CA LEU A 77 -11.98 -8.27 -2.55
C LEU A 77 -10.64 -8.86 -2.95
N ASN A 78 -10.63 -9.86 -3.82
CA ASN A 78 -9.41 -10.54 -4.23
C ASN A 78 -8.43 -9.59 -4.93
N THR A 79 -8.92 -8.65 -5.76
CA THR A 79 -8.08 -7.64 -6.41
C THR A 79 -7.50 -6.65 -5.40
N ALA A 80 -8.29 -6.13 -4.46
CA ALA A 80 -7.80 -5.25 -3.41
C ALA A 80 -6.73 -5.93 -2.54
N MET A 81 -6.94 -7.20 -2.21
CA MET A 81 -5.98 -8.01 -1.44
C MET A 81 -4.70 -8.26 -2.22
N LEU A 82 -4.81 -8.61 -3.50
CA LEU A 82 -3.67 -8.82 -4.39
C LEU A 82 -2.78 -7.56 -4.41
N MET A 83 -3.38 -6.39 -4.62
CA MET A 83 -2.66 -5.12 -4.67
C MET A 83 -1.97 -4.81 -3.35
N LYS A 84 -2.72 -4.85 -2.23
CA LYS A 84 -2.17 -4.60 -0.89
C LYS A 84 -1.01 -5.53 -0.54
N TYR A 85 -1.10 -6.81 -0.91
CA TYR A 85 -0.06 -7.79 -0.61
C TYR A 85 1.19 -7.62 -1.46
N MET A 86 1.03 -7.32 -2.75
CA MET A 86 2.17 -7.05 -3.61
C MET A 86 2.88 -5.73 -3.26
N LEU A 87 2.18 -4.80 -2.61
CA LEU A 87 2.74 -3.54 -2.12
C LEU A 87 3.34 -3.61 -0.71
N ILE A 88 3.25 -4.75 0.00
CA ILE A 88 3.88 -4.90 1.33
C ILE A 88 5.36 -4.50 1.31
N PRO A 89 6.20 -4.98 0.37
CA PRO A 89 7.60 -4.58 0.32
C PRO A 89 7.80 -3.07 0.12
N TYR A 90 6.99 -2.47 -0.76
CA TYR A 90 6.98 -1.02 -1.00
C TYR A 90 6.71 -0.23 0.29
N HIS A 91 5.63 -0.59 1.00
CA HIS A 91 5.24 0.08 2.25
C HIS A 91 6.31 -0.05 3.33
N ILE A 92 6.94 -1.23 3.45
CA ILE A 92 8.02 -1.45 4.42
C ILE A 92 9.21 -0.52 4.13
N VAL A 93 9.64 -0.43 2.86
CA VAL A 93 10.72 0.48 2.46
C VAL A 93 10.35 1.94 2.74
N ALA A 94 9.11 2.34 2.44
CA ALA A 94 8.62 3.69 2.70
C ALA A 94 8.66 4.02 4.20
N TYR A 95 8.17 3.15 5.09
CA TYR A 95 8.23 3.38 6.54
C TYR A 95 9.66 3.42 7.08
N CYS A 96 10.57 2.58 6.56
CA CYS A 96 11.97 2.64 6.91
C CYS A 96 12.60 3.98 6.51
N LEU A 97 12.35 4.45 5.28
CA LEU A 97 12.83 5.75 4.82
C LEU A 97 12.24 6.90 5.65
N MET A 98 10.94 6.86 5.97
CA MET A 98 10.32 7.84 6.86
C MET A 98 10.99 7.87 8.23
N PHE A 99 11.29 6.71 8.81
CA PHE A 99 11.97 6.61 10.10
C PHE A 99 13.40 7.17 10.03
N ILE A 100 14.17 6.81 9.00
CA ILE A 100 15.53 7.32 8.78
C ILE A 100 15.51 8.84 8.61
N PHE A 101 14.63 9.37 7.76
CA PHE A 101 14.50 10.81 7.53
C PHE A 101 14.00 11.55 8.76
N ALA A 102 13.17 10.94 9.60
CA ALA A 102 12.73 11.53 10.86
C ALA A 102 13.83 11.54 11.92
N MET A 103 14.53 10.41 12.12
CA MET A 103 15.57 10.23 13.13
C MET A 103 16.90 10.92 12.79
N GLY A 104 17.25 11.03 11.51
CA GLY A 104 18.48 11.68 11.03
C GLY A 104 18.61 13.16 11.42
N ASN A 105 17.55 13.78 11.93
CA ASN A 105 17.52 15.18 12.36
C ASN A 105 17.96 15.41 13.81
N VAL A 106 18.24 14.35 14.59
CA VAL A 106 18.62 14.50 16.01
C VAL A 106 20.04 15.05 16.19
N LEU A 107 20.88 15.10 15.14
CA LEU A 107 22.31 15.42 15.29
C LEU A 107 22.85 16.68 14.60
N LEU A 108 22.11 17.41 13.73
CA LEU A 108 22.72 18.57 13.05
C LEU A 108 21.71 19.65 12.61
N LEU A 109 21.83 20.83 13.24
CA LEU A 109 21.42 22.20 12.82
C LEU A 109 19.98 22.43 12.31
N VAL A 110 19.36 23.51 12.82
CA VAL A 110 17.96 23.95 12.63
C VAL A 110 17.45 24.04 11.19
N LEU A 111 18.34 24.13 10.17
CA LEU A 111 17.97 24.15 8.75
C LEU A 111 17.88 22.76 8.10
N ILE A 112 18.67 21.77 8.55
CA ILE A 112 18.56 20.38 8.08
C ILE A 112 17.33 19.72 8.71
N MET A 113 16.96 20.11 9.93
CA MET A 113 15.77 19.64 10.66
C MET A 113 14.46 19.72 9.85
N PHE A 114 14.27 20.79 9.06
CA PHE A 114 13.07 20.93 8.22
C PHE A 114 13.12 20.02 6.99
N SER A 115 14.30 19.82 6.40
CA SER A 115 14.44 19.02 5.19
C SER A 115 14.12 17.54 5.42
N GLY A 116 14.59 16.94 6.52
CA GLY A 116 14.30 15.55 6.86
C GLY A 116 12.81 15.34 7.17
N PHE A 117 12.18 16.26 7.89
CA PHE A 117 10.74 16.22 8.14
C PHE A 117 9.92 16.36 6.85
N ILE A 118 10.29 17.28 5.95
CA ILE A 118 9.63 17.46 4.64
C ILE A 118 9.79 16.19 3.80
N MET A 119 10.97 15.57 3.76
CA MET A 119 11.20 14.31 3.05
C MET A 119 10.38 13.16 3.65
N ALA A 120 10.32 13.03 4.98
CA ALA A 120 9.49 12.03 5.65
C ALA A 120 8.00 12.22 5.35
N LEU A 121 7.51 13.47 5.35
CA LEU A 121 6.13 13.78 4.93
C LEU A 121 5.89 13.45 3.46
N GLY A 122 6.82 13.78 2.57
CA GLY A 122 6.74 13.45 1.15
C GLY A 122 6.60 11.95 0.93
N VAL A 123 7.47 11.15 1.54
CA VAL A 123 7.40 9.68 1.50
C VAL A 123 6.06 9.19 2.07
N GLY A 124 5.63 9.71 3.22
CA GLY A 124 4.34 9.34 3.84
C GLY A 124 3.13 9.64 2.95
N ILE A 125 3.12 10.78 2.27
CA ILE A 125 2.05 11.15 1.32
C ILE A 125 2.07 10.22 0.11
N THR A 126 3.26 9.92 -0.45
CA THR A 126 3.35 8.97 -1.57
C THR A 126 2.86 7.57 -1.17
N ASP A 127 3.27 7.08 0.00
CA ASP A 127 2.86 5.79 0.54
C ASP A 127 1.35 5.71 0.71
N TRP A 128 0.76 6.78 1.25
CA TRP A 128 -0.68 6.89 1.42
C TRP A 128 -1.43 6.89 0.09
N LEU A 129 -0.94 7.62 -0.91
CA LEU A 129 -1.53 7.66 -2.26
C LEU A 129 -1.45 6.29 -2.95
N VAL A 130 -0.30 5.61 -2.86
CA VAL A 130 -0.13 4.25 -3.37
C VAL A 130 -1.07 3.28 -2.66
N MET A 131 -1.27 3.38 -1.36
CA MET A 131 -2.26 2.57 -0.63
C MET A 131 -3.70 2.87 -1.09
N ALA A 132 -3.98 4.14 -1.40
CA ALA A 132 -5.31 4.63 -1.76
C ALA A 132 -5.86 3.98 -3.04
N GLU A 133 -5.00 3.46 -3.91
CA GLU A 133 -5.40 2.85 -5.18
C GLU A 133 -6.28 1.60 -4.98
N SER A 134 -6.13 0.89 -3.85
CA SER A 134 -6.87 -0.34 -3.54
C SER A 134 -8.20 -0.09 -2.82
N ILE A 135 -8.40 1.13 -2.29
CA ILE A 135 -9.58 1.53 -1.51
C ILE A 135 -10.89 1.37 -2.30
N PRO A 136 -11.00 1.80 -3.57
CA PRO A 136 -12.26 1.76 -4.29
C PRO A 136 -12.81 0.35 -4.47
N PHE A 137 -11.92 -0.63 -4.72
CA PHE A 137 -12.29 -2.04 -4.83
C PHE A 137 -12.79 -2.58 -3.48
N MET A 138 -12.10 -2.25 -2.39
CA MET A 138 -12.54 -2.64 -1.05
C MET A 138 -13.88 -2.00 -0.67
N PHE A 139 -14.15 -0.76 -1.09
CA PHE A 139 -15.42 -0.08 -0.85
C PHE A 139 -16.59 -0.75 -1.56
N VAL A 140 -16.41 -1.13 -2.84
CA VAL A 140 -17.43 -1.87 -3.59
C VAL A 140 -17.70 -3.22 -2.91
N PHE A 141 -16.65 -3.95 -2.55
CA PHE A 141 -16.81 -5.21 -1.82
C PHE A 141 -17.59 -5.03 -0.50
N LEU A 142 -17.20 -4.05 0.33
CA LEU A 142 -17.84 -3.77 1.63
C LEU A 142 -19.27 -3.25 1.49
N LYS A 143 -19.63 -2.62 0.37
CA LYS A 143 -21.01 -2.17 0.08
C LYS A 143 -21.93 -3.34 -0.20
N ASP A 144 -21.47 -4.30 -0.99
CA ASP A 144 -22.29 -5.43 -1.42
C ASP A 144 -22.09 -6.68 -0.54
N SER A 145 -21.21 -6.60 0.48
CA SER A 145 -21.07 -7.64 1.49
C SER A 145 -22.35 -7.71 2.33
N SER A 146 -23.13 -8.77 2.12
CA SER A 146 -24.32 -9.15 2.88
C SER A 146 -23.91 -9.71 4.25
N MET A 147 -23.13 -8.93 5.00
CA MET A 147 -22.88 -9.21 6.41
C MET A 147 -24.22 -8.95 7.14
N GLY A 148 -25.12 -9.94 7.10
CA GLY A 148 -26.50 -9.85 7.60
C GLY A 148 -26.63 -9.80 9.12
N SER A 149 -27.58 -8.98 9.60
CA SER A 149 -28.01 -8.65 10.98
C SER A 149 -27.54 -7.29 11.54
N LEU A 150 -28.43 -6.67 12.32
CA LEU A 150 -28.53 -5.22 12.64
C LEU A 150 -27.25 -4.53 13.16
N ASN A 151 -26.26 -5.26 13.68
CA ASN A 151 -25.00 -4.70 14.21
C ASN A 151 -23.88 -4.52 13.16
N LYS A 152 -24.13 -4.82 11.88
CA LYS A 152 -23.07 -4.92 10.86
C LYS A 152 -22.95 -3.70 9.94
N LYS A 153 -23.93 -2.78 9.94
CA LYS A 153 -23.84 -1.53 9.17
C LYS A 153 -22.78 -0.59 9.75
N SER A 154 -22.71 -0.50 11.08
CA SER A 154 -21.63 0.19 11.80
C SER A 154 -20.27 -0.45 11.53
N TYR A 155 -20.19 -1.79 11.58
CA TYR A 155 -18.96 -2.52 11.23
C TYR A 155 -18.47 -2.21 9.82
N VAL A 156 -19.36 -2.24 8.81
CA VAL A 156 -19.01 -1.90 7.42
C VAL A 156 -18.52 -0.46 7.31
N THR A 157 -19.18 0.49 7.99
CA THR A 157 -18.74 1.89 8.02
C THR A 157 -17.36 2.04 8.66
N VAL A 158 -17.12 1.38 9.80
CA VAL A 158 -15.81 1.37 10.46
C VAL A 158 -14.76 0.80 9.51
N MET A 159 -15.00 -0.36 8.91
CA MET A 159 -14.04 -0.99 7.98
C MET A 159 -13.73 -0.12 6.77
N ARG A 160 -14.67 0.73 6.30
CA ARG A 160 -14.42 1.72 5.25
C ARG A 160 -13.52 2.87 5.73
N VAL A 161 -13.77 3.40 6.92
CA VAL A 161 -12.93 4.46 7.51
C VAL A 161 -11.51 3.93 7.76
N LEU A 162 -11.37 2.69 8.22
CA LEU A 162 -10.07 2.06 8.44
C LEU A 162 -9.26 1.88 7.14
N GLN A 163 -9.89 1.95 5.96
CA GLN A 163 -9.15 1.87 4.70
C GLN A 163 -8.23 3.06 4.46
N PHE A 164 -8.49 4.22 5.07
CA PHE A 164 -7.66 5.41 4.90
C PHE A 164 -6.38 5.39 5.75
N PHE A 165 -6.26 4.47 6.70
CA PHE A 165 -5.08 4.33 7.55
C PHE A 165 -4.23 3.19 7.02
N PRO A 166 -3.05 3.43 6.44
CA PRO A 166 -2.28 2.42 5.70
C PRO A 166 -2.15 1.05 6.39
N VAL A 167 -1.55 1.00 7.57
CA VAL A 167 -1.33 -0.25 8.33
C VAL A 167 -2.65 -0.90 8.74
N VAL A 168 -3.62 -0.10 9.21
CA VAL A 168 -4.92 -0.60 9.66
C VAL A 168 -5.78 -1.06 8.49
N SER A 169 -5.59 -0.49 7.31
CA SER A 169 -6.23 -0.89 6.06
C SER A 169 -5.80 -2.30 5.67
N LEU A 170 -4.51 -2.63 5.86
CA LEU A 170 -3.96 -3.94 5.55
C LEU A 170 -4.56 -5.00 6.46
N VAL A 171 -4.55 -4.74 7.78
CA VAL A 171 -5.13 -5.64 8.79
C VAL A 171 -6.64 -5.80 8.62
N SER A 172 -7.37 -4.72 8.38
CA SER A 172 -8.83 -4.79 8.18
C SER A 172 -9.20 -5.58 6.93
N SER A 173 -8.46 -5.44 5.83
CA SER A 173 -8.64 -6.25 4.62
C SER A 173 -8.33 -7.74 4.86
N MET A 174 -7.28 -8.06 5.63
CA MET A 174 -6.98 -9.43 6.09
C MET A 174 -8.14 -10.03 6.90
N VAL A 175 -8.65 -9.29 7.89
CA VAL A 175 -9.78 -9.73 8.73
C VAL A 175 -11.03 -9.98 7.88
N ALA A 176 -11.30 -9.12 6.89
CA ALA A 176 -12.43 -9.29 5.97
C ALA A 176 -12.28 -10.57 5.12
N ALA A 177 -11.08 -10.83 4.61
CA ALA A 177 -10.80 -12.04 3.82
C ALA A 177 -10.92 -13.33 4.66
N LEU A 178 -10.41 -13.32 5.89
CA LEU A 178 -10.56 -14.44 6.83
C LEU A 178 -12.03 -14.70 7.18
N LYS A 179 -12.82 -13.65 7.42
CA LYS A 179 -14.26 -13.79 7.71
C LYS A 179 -15.04 -14.39 6.56
N GLU A 180 -14.74 -14.00 5.33
CA GLU A 180 -15.35 -14.58 4.12
C GLU A 180 -14.73 -15.95 3.74
N LYS A 181 -13.73 -16.43 4.50
CA LYS A 181 -12.96 -17.66 4.22
C LYS A 181 -12.38 -17.69 2.80
N ARG A 182 -12.01 -16.53 2.26
CA ARG A 182 -11.43 -16.35 0.92
C ARG A 182 -10.00 -15.83 1.02
N CYS A 183 -9.16 -16.20 0.07
CA CYS A 183 -7.75 -15.81 0.02
C CYS A 183 -6.96 -16.12 1.32
N ILE A 184 -7.33 -17.19 2.04
CA ILE A 184 -6.69 -17.56 3.32
C ILE A 184 -5.20 -17.87 3.13
N ILE A 185 -4.86 -18.72 2.15
CA ILE A 185 -3.45 -19.08 1.85
C ILE A 185 -2.66 -17.82 1.47
N LEU A 186 -3.21 -16.99 0.58
CA LEU A 186 -2.57 -15.73 0.17
C LEU A 186 -2.36 -14.79 1.37
N THR A 187 -3.30 -14.76 2.31
CA THR A 187 -3.22 -13.95 3.54
C THR A 187 -2.17 -14.47 4.50
N ILE A 188 -2.07 -15.77 4.67
CA ILE A 188 -1.04 -16.41 5.50
C ILE A 188 0.35 -16.16 4.90
N VAL A 189 0.50 -16.33 3.58
CA VAL A 189 1.77 -16.10 2.87
C VAL A 189 2.16 -14.62 2.95
N ALA A 190 1.23 -13.70 2.71
CA ALA A 190 1.51 -12.27 2.81
C ALA A 190 1.90 -11.85 4.23
N ALA A 191 1.23 -12.39 5.26
CA ALA A 191 1.61 -12.17 6.65
C ALA A 191 2.99 -12.74 6.98
N ALA A 192 3.30 -13.95 6.50
CA ALA A 192 4.61 -14.57 6.69
C ALA A 192 5.74 -13.77 6.02
N ILE A 193 5.52 -13.30 4.78
CA ILE A 193 6.48 -12.43 4.08
C ILE A 193 6.66 -11.12 4.85
N ALA A 194 5.58 -10.47 5.30
CA ALA A 194 5.68 -9.25 6.10
C ALA A 194 6.53 -9.47 7.36
N ILE A 195 6.30 -10.56 8.09
CA ILE A 195 7.07 -10.92 9.29
C ILE A 195 8.54 -11.17 8.95
N LEU A 196 8.83 -11.97 7.91
CA LEU A 196 10.20 -12.25 7.47
C LEU A 196 10.93 -10.98 7.04
N THR A 197 10.25 -10.06 6.36
CA THR A 197 10.82 -8.78 5.94
C THR A 197 11.17 -7.91 7.14
N VAL A 198 10.29 -7.84 8.16
CA VAL A 198 10.57 -7.14 9.42
C VAL A 198 11.79 -7.76 10.13
N ILE A 199 11.86 -9.09 10.21
CA ILE A 199 13.01 -9.79 10.81
C ILE A 199 14.30 -9.47 10.06
N ALA A 200 14.29 -9.50 8.72
CA ALA A 200 15.45 -9.19 7.90
C ALA A 200 15.93 -7.74 8.11
N ILE A 201 15.02 -6.79 8.23
CA ILE A 201 15.35 -5.38 8.52
C ILE A 201 15.99 -5.23 9.90
N ILE A 202 15.43 -5.89 10.92
CA ILE A 202 16.00 -5.87 12.27
C ILE A 202 17.43 -6.45 12.25
N LEU A 203 17.65 -7.57 11.57
CA LEU A 203 18.97 -8.19 11.43
C LEU A 203 19.96 -7.27 10.71
N LEU A 204 19.53 -6.61 9.63
CA LEU A 204 20.37 -5.64 8.91
C LEU A 204 20.74 -4.44 9.79
N ILE A 205 19.82 -3.93 10.60
CA ILE A 205 20.10 -2.84 11.55
C ILE A 205 21.13 -3.30 12.59
N ILE A 206 20.95 -4.49 13.18
CA ILE A 206 21.89 -5.04 14.17
C ILE A 206 23.28 -5.24 13.57
N LEU A 207 23.37 -5.83 12.38
CA LEU A 207 24.65 -6.03 11.67
C LEU A 207 25.31 -4.70 11.31
N GLY A 208 24.52 -3.72 10.85
CA GLY A 208 25.03 -2.38 10.54
C GLY A 208 25.58 -1.66 11.76
N VAL A 209 24.88 -1.73 12.90
CA VAL A 209 25.34 -1.14 14.18
C VAL A 209 26.58 -1.87 14.68
N ALA A 210 26.60 -3.21 14.65
CA ALA A 210 27.76 -4.00 15.05
C ALA A 210 28.99 -3.69 14.18
N GLY A 211 28.82 -3.57 12.87
CA GLY A 211 29.88 -3.18 11.95
C GLY A 211 30.44 -1.78 12.22
N ALA A 212 29.56 -0.81 12.50
CA ALA A 212 29.96 0.56 12.83
C ALA A 212 30.71 0.67 14.17
N ILE A 213 30.35 -0.16 15.15
CA ILE A 213 31.07 -0.24 16.44
C ILE A 213 32.47 -0.82 16.23
N ILE A 214 32.59 -1.91 15.45
CA ILE A 214 33.89 -2.55 15.18
C ILE A 214 34.82 -1.61 14.41
N SER A 215 34.32 -0.85 13.42
CA SER A 215 35.13 0.10 12.66
C SER A 215 35.59 1.32 13.46
N ASN A 216 34.91 1.68 14.56
CA ASN A 216 35.31 2.79 15.45
C ASN A 216 36.25 2.35 16.58
N MET A 217 36.50 1.05 16.75
CA MET A 217 37.40 0.49 17.77
C MET A 217 38.78 0.08 17.24
N GLY A 218 39.02 0.17 15.93
CA GLY A 218 40.33 -0.04 15.29
C GLY A 218 40.93 1.27 14.82
#